data_AF-A0A3E4U4A5-F1
#
_entry.id   AF-A0A3E4U4A5-F1
#
_cell.length_a   1.000
_cell.length_b   1.000
_cell.length_c   1.000
_cell.angle_alpha   90.00
_cell.angle_beta   90.00
_cell.angle_gamma   90.00
#
_symmetry.space_group_name_H-M   'P 1'
#
loop_
_entity.id
_entity.type
_entity.pdbx_description
1 polymer ?
#
loop_
_entity_poly.entity_id
_entity_poly.type
_entity_poly.pdbx_seq_one_letter_code
_entity_poly.pdbx_strand_id
1 'polypeptide(L)'
;MKRLLRTYLPSSAIAFTIVILFNAVYNLILGNNYALSGVFVLELTGLIIFIQLISVVCDHIPFQSERAYQITFFAAEYATIIIASFVLNWTVPTISSFLYTSLLCVFIAVLIDRYFSAIHRHEADEINRLILSQDKKEEQTP
;
A
#
# COMPACT_ATOMS: atom_id res chain seq x y z
N MET A 1 -15.30 -4.50 7.49
CA MET A 1 -14.33 -4.46 8.60
C MET A 1 -13.18 -5.48 8.48
N LYS A 2 -13.43 -6.78 8.21
CA LYS A 2 -12.33 -7.77 8.11
C LYS A 2 -11.29 -7.46 7.01
N ARG A 3 -11.71 -6.93 5.85
CA ARG A 3 -10.81 -6.55 4.74
C ARG A 3 -10.01 -5.27 5.05
N LEU A 4 -10.69 -4.23 5.56
CA LEU A 4 -10.09 -2.97 6.09
C LEU A 4 -8.93 -3.22 7.04
N LEU A 5 -9.14 -4.01 8.09
CA LEU A 5 -8.13 -4.26 9.10
C LEU A 5 -7.03 -5.23 8.63
N ARG A 6 -7.37 -6.24 7.83
CA ARG A 6 -6.43 -7.30 7.43
C ARG A 6 -5.57 -6.93 6.21
N THR A 7 -6.00 -5.98 5.39
CA THR A 7 -5.32 -5.64 4.14
C THR A 7 -4.98 -4.15 4.03
N TYR A 8 -5.88 -3.23 4.38
CA TYR A 8 -5.61 -1.80 4.18
C TYR A 8 -4.68 -1.22 5.24
N LEU A 9 -4.85 -1.62 6.51
CA LEU A 9 -4.00 -1.13 7.60
C LEU A 9 -2.52 -1.56 7.41
N PRO A 10 -2.20 -2.83 7.13
CA PRO A 10 -0.82 -3.23 6.85
C PRO A 10 -0.27 -2.60 5.58
N SER A 11 -1.07 -2.51 4.51
CA SER A 11 -0.69 -1.84 3.25
C SER A 11 -0.29 -0.37 3.48
N SER A 12 -1.14 0.36 4.21
CA SER A 12 -0.91 1.77 4.55
C SER A 12 0.34 1.97 5.41
N ALA A 13 0.57 1.09 6.38
CA ALA A 13 1.77 1.14 7.23
C ALA A 13 3.05 0.87 6.42
N ILE A 14 3.01 -0.09 5.48
CA ILE A 14 4.12 -0.39 4.56
C ILE A 14 4.40 0.82 3.67
N ALA A 15 3.36 1.37 3.03
CA ALA A 15 3.49 2.54 2.16
C ALA A 15 4.09 3.73 2.92
N PHE A 16 3.55 4.06 4.10
CA PHE A 16 4.07 5.11 4.97
C PHE A 16 5.55 4.90 5.29
N THR A 17 5.91 3.69 5.74
CA THR A 17 7.29 3.36 6.11
C THR A 17 8.24 3.50 4.94
N ILE A 18 7.86 3.01 3.75
CA ILE A 18 8.70 3.08 2.55
C ILE A 18 8.92 4.55 2.15
N VAL A 19 7.88 5.38 2.15
CA VAL A 19 7.98 6.81 1.79
C VAL A 19 8.89 7.55 2.77
N ILE A 20 8.75 7.32 4.07
CA ILE A 20 9.60 7.92 5.10
C ILE A 20 11.06 7.49 4.93
N LEU A 21 11.30 6.18 4.77
CA LEU A 21 12.64 5.63 4.61
C LEU A 21 13.30 6.18 3.34
N PHE A 22 12.56 6.20 2.23
CA PHE A 22 13.04 6.70 0.95
C PHE A 22 13.42 8.18 1.05
N ASN A 23 12.58 9.01 1.68
CA ASN A 23 12.88 10.42 1.88
C ASN A 23 14.09 10.61 2.81
N ALA A 24 14.25 9.80 3.85
CA ALA A 24 15.42 9.85 4.73
C ALA A 24 16.72 9.50 3.98
N VAL A 25 16.70 8.44 3.18
CA VAL A 25 17.85 8.03 2.33
C VAL A 25 18.16 9.09 1.28
N TYR A 26 17.14 9.66 0.65
CA TYR A 26 17.31 10.71 -0.36
C TYR A 26 17.97 11.97 0.23
N ASN A 27 17.52 12.43 1.40
CA ASN A 27 18.12 13.56 2.10
C ASN A 27 19.57 13.26 2.53
N LEU A 28 19.86 12.03 2.97
CA LEU A 28 21.21 11.59 3.30
C LEU A 28 22.16 11.65 2.09
N ILE A 29 21.73 11.17 0.93
CA ILE A 29 22.52 11.17 -0.32
C ILE A 29 22.84 12.61 -0.77
N LEU A 30 21.87 13.53 -0.65
CA LEU A 30 22.06 14.93 -1.02
C LEU A 30 22.87 15.73 0.01
N GLY A 31 23.30 15.12 1.12
CA GLY A 31 23.97 15.82 2.22
C GLY A 31 23.07 16.85 2.91
N ASN A 32 21.76 16.73 2.71
CA ASN A 32 20.79 17.69 3.22
C ASN A 32 20.44 17.31 4.65
N ASN A 33 21.07 17.95 5.63
CA ASN A 33 20.88 17.68 7.06
C ASN A 33 19.54 18.17 7.63
N TYR A 34 18.58 18.56 6.78
CA TYR A 34 17.24 18.87 7.27
C TYR A 34 16.60 17.60 7.78
N ALA A 35 16.30 17.59 9.08
CA ALA A 35 15.46 16.57 9.69
C ALA A 35 14.15 16.48 8.90
N LEU A 36 13.67 15.26 8.70
CA LEU A 36 12.37 14.98 8.10
C LEU A 36 11.33 15.89 8.77
N SER A 37 10.73 16.82 8.02
CA SER A 37 9.85 17.83 8.61
C SER A 37 8.67 17.16 9.29
N GLY A 38 8.38 17.51 10.55
CA GLY A 38 7.19 17.02 11.24
C GLY A 38 5.89 17.34 10.48
N VAL A 39 5.88 18.45 9.73
CA VAL A 39 4.76 18.82 8.85
C VAL A 39 4.59 17.80 7.72
N PHE A 40 5.67 17.40 7.05
CA PHE A 40 5.63 16.39 5.99
C PHE A 40 5.10 15.05 6.52
N VAL A 41 5.54 14.63 7.71
CA VAL A 41 5.05 13.39 8.33
C VAL A 41 3.55 13.46 8.59
N LEU A 42 3.08 14.57 9.16
CA LEU A 42 1.68 14.78 9.46
C LEU A 42 0.82 14.80 8.19
N GLU A 43 1.27 15.52 7.16
CA GLU A 43 0.60 15.59 5.85
C GLU A 43 0.53 14.22 5.19
N LEU A 44 1.62 13.44 5.23
CA LEU A 44 1.66 12.07 4.71
C LEU A 44 0.69 11.16 5.49
N THR A 45 0.65 11.27 6.82
CA THR A 45 -0.32 10.53 7.64
C THR A 45 -1.76 10.89 7.25
N GLY A 46 -2.05 12.19 7.09
CA GLY A 46 -3.37 12.65 6.65
C GLY A 46 -3.74 12.11 5.27
N LEU A 47 -2.80 12.10 4.33
CA LEU A 47 -3.00 11.56 2.99
C LEU A 47 -3.31 10.06 3.00
N ILE A 48 -2.58 9.28 3.80
CA ILE A 48 -2.81 7.84 3.95
C ILE A 48 -4.21 7.57 4.52
N ILE A 49 -4.65 8.33 5.54
CA ILE A 49 -6.01 8.23 6.08
C ILE A 49 -7.05 8.56 5.01
N PHE A 50 -6.80 9.60 4.20
CA PHE A 50 -7.69 9.98 3.11
C PHE A 50 -7.80 8.91 2.02
N ILE A 51 -6.70 8.26 1.65
CA ILE A 51 -6.69 7.13 0.71
C ILE A 51 -7.50 5.95 1.26
N GLN A 52 -7.45 5.70 2.57
CA GLN A 52 -8.32 4.69 3.19
C GLN A 52 -9.81 5.07 3.08
N LEU A 53 -10.17 6.35 3.20
CA LEU A 53 -11.56 6.79 2.97
C LEU A 53 -12.00 6.54 1.53
N ILE A 54 -11.14 6.80 0.53
CA ILE A 54 -11.41 6.45 -0.87
C ILE A 54 -11.66 4.95 -1.01
N SER A 55 -10.86 4.13 -0.32
CA SER A 55 -11.05 2.66 -0.31
C SER A 55 -12.44 2.26 0.16
N VAL A 56 -12.91 2.88 1.25
CA VAL A 56 -14.26 2.62 1.80
C VAL A 56 -15.34 3.03 0.81
N VAL A 57 -15.18 4.15 0.12
CA VAL A 57 -16.13 4.60 -0.90
C VAL A 57 -16.16 3.63 -2.08
N CYS A 58 -14.99 3.18 -2.55
CA CYS A 58 -14.91 2.18 -3.61
C CYS A 58 -15.57 0.85 -3.22
N ASP A 59 -15.50 0.44 -1.94
CA ASP A 59 -16.19 -0.78 -1.46
C ASP A 59 -17.72 -0.71 -1.57
N HIS A 60 -18.31 0.49 -1.64
CA HIS A 60 -19.76 0.66 -1.82
C HIS A 60 -20.20 0.63 -3.29
N ILE A 61 -19.25 0.66 -4.23
CA ILE A 61 -19.56 0.63 -5.66
C ILE A 61 -19.65 -0.84 -6.11
N PRO A 62 -20.74 -1.28 -6.74
CA PRO A 62 -20.89 -2.65 -7.23
C PRO A 62 -20.06 -2.87 -8.49
N PHE A 63 -18.77 -3.18 -8.32
CA PHE A 63 -17.90 -3.53 -9.44
C PHE A 63 -18.21 -4.93 -9.97
N GLN A 64 -18.25 -5.08 -11.29
CA GLN A 64 -18.52 -6.36 -11.96
C GLN A 64 -17.34 -7.34 -11.94
N SER A 65 -16.12 -6.86 -11.68
CA SER A 65 -14.90 -7.66 -11.67
C SER A 65 -13.92 -7.16 -10.62
N GLU A 66 -13.22 -8.07 -9.96
CA GLU A 66 -12.14 -7.75 -9.03
C GLU A 66 -11.02 -6.93 -9.69
N ARG A 67 -10.69 -7.22 -10.96
CA ARG A 67 -9.70 -6.44 -11.71
C ARG A 67 -10.17 -4.99 -11.94
N ALA A 68 -11.46 -4.81 -12.23
CA ALA A 68 -12.03 -3.48 -12.42
C ALA A 68 -11.98 -2.66 -11.12
N TYR A 69 -12.27 -3.31 -9.98
CA TYR A 69 -12.09 -2.70 -8.65
C TYR A 69 -10.63 -2.27 -8.41
N GLN A 70 -9.67 -3.18 -8.62
CA GLN A 70 -8.25 -2.91 -8.39
C GLN A 70 -7.72 -1.76 -9.26
N ILE A 71 -8.06 -1.75 -10.55
CA ILE A 71 -7.65 -0.68 -11.47
C ILE A 71 -8.26 0.67 -11.05
N THR A 72 -9.54 0.68 -10.70
CA THR A 72 -10.22 1.92 -10.28
C THR A 72 -9.63 2.46 -8.99
N PHE A 73 -9.39 1.58 -8.02
CA PHE A 73 -8.77 1.95 -6.75
C PHE A 73 -7.37 2.50 -6.95
N PHE A 74 -6.53 1.80 -7.72
CA PHE A 74 -5.17 2.24 -8.03
C PHE A 74 -5.14 3.57 -8.78
N ALA A 75 -6.05 3.77 -9.75
CA ALA A 75 -6.16 5.03 -10.47
C ALA A 75 -6.56 6.20 -9.55
N ALA A 76 -7.51 5.97 -8.63
CA ALA A 76 -7.94 6.96 -7.67
C ALA A 76 -6.83 7.32 -6.65
N GLU A 77 -6.15 6.31 -6.12
CA GLU A 77 -5.00 6.50 -5.23
C GLU A 77 -3.87 7.27 -5.93
N TYR A 78 -3.51 6.86 -7.15
CA TYR A 78 -2.49 7.53 -7.95
C TYR A 78 -2.83 8.99 -8.22
N ALA A 79 -4.05 9.28 -8.67
CA ALA A 79 -4.50 10.64 -8.91
C ALA A 79 -4.44 11.48 -7.62
N THR A 80 -4.84 10.90 -6.49
CA THR A 80 -4.81 11.56 -5.18
C THR A 80 -3.39 11.90 -4.75
N ILE A 81 -2.42 10.99 -4.89
CA ILE A 81 -1.01 11.22 -4.55
C ILE A 81 -0.40 12.30 -5.44
N ILE A 82 -0.68 12.28 -6.75
CA ILE A 82 -0.18 13.30 -7.68
C ILE A 82 -0.77 14.67 -7.37
N ILE A 83 -2.07 14.76 -7.11
CA ILE A 83 -2.69 16.04 -6.74
C ILE A 83 -2.13 16.55 -5.41
N ALA A 84 -2.04 15.68 -4.40
CA ALA A 84 -1.51 16.02 -3.09
C ALA A 84 -0.04 16.47 -3.16
N SER A 85 0.79 15.83 -3.97
CA SER A 85 2.22 16.18 -4.08
C SER A 85 2.42 17.61 -4.60
N PHE A 86 1.54 18.09 -5.49
CA PHE A 86 1.55 19.47 -5.95
C PHE A 86 0.88 20.44 -4.97
N VAL A 87 -0.29 20.10 -4.43
CA VAL A 87 -1.04 20.98 -3.50
C VAL A 87 -0.27 21.22 -2.20
N LEU A 88 0.41 20.20 -1.69
CA LEU A 88 1.21 20.25 -0.46
C LEU A 88 2.66 20.68 -0.70
N ASN A 89 3.00 21.05 -1.94
CA ASN A 89 4.34 21.49 -2.34
C ASN A 89 5.45 20.47 -2.01
N TRP A 90 5.15 19.18 -2.01
CA TRP A 90 6.15 18.12 -1.83
C TRP A 90 7.09 18.04 -3.02
N THR A 91 6.63 18.45 -4.19
CA THR A 91 7.41 18.44 -5.41
C THR A 91 7.10 19.62 -6.31
N VAL A 92 8.11 20.05 -7.09
CA VAL A 92 7.96 21.12 -8.07
C VAL A 92 7.13 20.60 -9.26
N PRO A 93 6.22 21.40 -9.86
CA PRO A 93 5.44 21.00 -11.04
C PRO A 93 6.30 20.91 -12.30
N THR A 94 7.15 19.90 -12.37
CA THR A 94 7.99 19.57 -13.52
C THR A 94 7.70 18.17 -14.02
N ILE A 95 8.01 17.90 -15.29
CA ILE A 95 7.88 16.57 -15.89
C ILE A 95 8.76 15.55 -15.15
N SER A 96 9.96 15.94 -14.74
CA SER A 96 10.87 15.06 -13.99
C SER A 96 10.29 14.68 -12.63
N SER A 97 9.77 15.65 -11.89
CA SER A 97 9.07 15.45 -10.62
C SER A 97 7.85 14.54 -10.75
N PHE A 98 7.06 14.72 -11.80
CA PHE A 98 5.93 13.85 -12.11
C PHE A 98 6.41 12.42 -12.33
N LEU A 99 7.35 12.19 -13.26
CA LEU A 99 7.90 10.86 -13.55
C LEU A 99 8.48 10.17 -12.31
N TYR A 100 9.21 10.92 -11.47
CA TYR A 100 9.78 10.41 -10.23
C TYR A 100 8.70 9.96 -9.24
N THR A 101 7.66 10.79 -9.04
CA THR A 101 6.54 10.47 -8.17
C THR A 101 5.76 9.26 -8.70
N SER A 102 5.56 9.17 -10.01
CA SER A 102 4.90 8.03 -10.64
C SER A 102 5.68 6.73 -10.48
N LEU A 103 7.00 6.77 -10.70
CA LEU A 103 7.88 5.61 -10.51
C LEU A 103 7.85 5.13 -9.06
N LEU A 104 7.90 6.05 -8.09
CA LEU A 104 7.82 5.71 -6.67
C LEU A 104 6.46 5.06 -6.33
N CYS A 105 5.35 5.60 -6.85
CA CYS A 105 4.01 5.01 -6.66
C CYS A 105 3.94 3.57 -7.19
N VAL A 106 4.41 3.35 -8.43
CA VAL A 106 4.43 2.00 -9.03
C VAL A 106 5.33 1.05 -8.24
N PHE A 107 6.49 1.52 -7.80
CA PHE A 107 7.41 0.72 -6.99
C PHE A 107 6.77 0.27 -5.67
N ILE A 108 6.14 1.20 -4.94
CA ILE A 108 5.43 0.88 -3.69
C ILE A 108 4.29 -0.11 -3.95
N ALA A 109 3.49 0.11 -5.00
CA ALA A 109 2.38 -0.77 -5.34
C ALA A 109 2.84 -2.20 -5.63
N VAL A 110 3.94 -2.35 -6.40
CA VAL A 110 4.53 -3.66 -6.68
C VAL A 110 5.02 -4.34 -5.40
N LEU A 111 5.67 -3.61 -4.48
CA LEU A 111 6.13 -4.18 -3.21
C LEU A 111 4.96 -4.66 -2.35
N ILE A 112 3.90 -3.87 -2.25
CA ILE A 112 2.68 -4.23 -1.51
C ILE A 112 2.02 -5.46 -2.13
N ASP A 113 1.85 -5.50 -3.45
CA ASP A 113 1.27 -6.64 -4.15
C ASP A 113 2.08 -7.92 -3.94
N ARG A 114 3.41 -7.84 -4.01
CA ARG A 114 4.31 -8.97 -3.73
C ARG A 114 4.23 -9.43 -2.28
N TYR A 115 4.17 -8.49 -1.33
CA TYR A 115 4.03 -8.80 0.10
C TYR A 115 2.74 -9.55 0.37
N PHE A 116 1.60 -9.04 -0.11
CA PHE A 116 0.33 -9.74 0.07
C PHE A 116 0.27 -11.05 -0.71
N SER A 117 0.81 -11.12 -1.92
CA SER A 117 0.89 -12.38 -2.66
C SER A 117 1.67 -13.46 -1.89
N ALA A 118 2.77 -13.08 -1.23
CA ALA A 118 3.53 -14.00 -0.39
C ALA A 118 2.75 -14.44 0.84
N ILE A 119 2.05 -13.52 1.52
CA ILE A 119 1.28 -13.86 2.72
C ILE A 119 0.10 -14.78 2.40
N HIS A 120 -0.61 -14.53 1.30
CA HIS A 120 -1.74 -15.37 0.89
C HIS A 120 -1.28 -16.78 0.50
N ARG A 121 -0.09 -16.92 -0.11
CA ARG A 121 0.51 -18.24 -0.38
C ARG A 121 0.86 -18.98 0.91
N HIS A 122 1.46 -18.28 1.88
CA HIS A 122 1.79 -18.89 3.16
C HIS A 122 0.53 -19.35 3.92
N GLU A 123 -0.52 -18.53 3.92
CA GLU A 123 -1.82 -18.91 4.51
C GLU A 123 -2.43 -20.14 3.82
N ALA A 124 -2.36 -20.21 2.49
CA ALA A 124 -2.85 -21.37 1.73
C ALA A 124 -2.06 -22.66 2.04
N ASP A 125 -0.73 -22.55 2.16
CA ASP A 125 0.12 -23.68 2.52
C ASP A 125 -0.13 -24.17 3.95
N GLU A 126 -0.41 -23.26 4.87
CA GLU A 126 -0.75 -23.58 6.26
C GLU A 126 -2.11 -24.30 6.35
N ILE A 127 -3.11 -23.83 5.62
CA ILE A 127 -4.42 -24.50 5.51
C ILE A 127 -4.26 -25.91 4.92
N ASN A 128 -3.50 -26.06 3.83
CA ASN A 128 -3.26 -27.36 3.22
C ASN A 128 -2.57 -28.34 4.18
N ARG A 129 -1.59 -27.85 4.96
CA ARG A 129 -0.94 -28.67 6.00
C ARG A 129 -1.90 -29.08 7.11
N LEU A 130 -2.79 -28.18 7.55
CA LEU A 130 -3.79 -28.49 8.58
C LEU A 130 -4.78 -29.54 8.10
N ILE A 131 -5.30 -29.43 6.86
CA ILE A 131 -6.20 -30.42 6.26
C ILE A 131 -5.51 -31.80 6.21
N LEU A 132 -4.28 -31.87 5.67
CA LEU A 132 -3.51 -33.11 5.59
C LEU A 132 -3.24 -33.72 6.99
N SER A 133 -3.09 -32.89 8.01
CA SER A 133 -2.89 -33.35 9.39
C SER A 133 -4.16 -33.86 10.05
N GLN A 134 -5.33 -33.37 9.64
CA GLN A 134 -6.64 -33.86 10.10
C GLN A 134 -7.01 -35.17 9.40
N ASP A 135 -6.81 -35.25 8.08
CA ASP A 135 -7.07 -36.45 7.27
C ASP A 135 -6.26 -37.67 7.79
N LYS A 136 -4.97 -37.44 8.11
CA LYS A 136 -4.13 -38.46 8.77
C LYS A 136 -4.58 -38.88 10.16
N LYS A 137 -5.25 -37.99 10.91
CA LYS A 137 -5.80 -38.33 12.24
C LYS A 137 -7.08 -39.15 12.10
N GLU A 138 -7.90 -38.86 11.09
CA GLU A 138 -9.11 -39.64 10.79
C GLU A 138 -8.76 -41.05 10.28
N GLU A 139 -7.74 -41.21 9.42
CA GLU A 139 -7.24 -42.55 9.02
C GLU A 139 -6.63 -43.38 10.16
N GLN A 140 -6.20 -42.75 11.25
CA GLN A 140 -5.59 -43.42 12.41
C GLN A 140 -6.59 -43.76 13.52
N THR A 141 -7.87 -43.40 13.35
CA THR A 141 -8.94 -43.75 14.31
C THR A 141 -9.77 -44.90 13.71
N PRO A 142 -9.68 -46.14 14.25
CA PRO A 142 -10.40 -47.30 13.70
C PRO A 142 -11.90 -47.28 13.92
#